data_AF-A0A2J2HAS0-F1
#
_entry.id   AF-A0A2J2HAS0-F1
#
_cell.length_a   1.000
_cell.length_b   1.000
_cell.length_c   1.000
_cell.angle_alpha   90.00
_cell.angle_beta   90.00
_cell.angle_gamma   90.00
#
_symmetry.space_group_name_H-M   'P 1'
#
loop_
_entity.id
_entity.type
_entity.pdbx_description
1 polymer ?
#
loop_
_entity_poly.entity_id
_entity_poly.type
_entity_poly.pdbx_seq_one_letter_code
_entity_poly.pdbx_strand_id
1 'polypeptide(L)'
;METRRVFRIRESYAVFLPKAWCEKNSIGERSEVNVMWEEDVVVVRPARPRSFTARVSSPDMDTLVKLLMAALVSGYDEVRLEVRGLDLELRHKIMSVARGLYMLPMEEGPDYIVFKVEDVKFDREKLIARMVSTLAFMIDHLVTAPKVNPALLESVDDEVDRYRHMIERLCHKYPTGLCASYVQLARYVERAADHIVELARLEPPKELIGALRDAVAEFVRSSSADDLRSVFAFIEATKKTRFLLQQLARDEITMLHADRVVDYLTNAAEVYIDMLTRRSPTAEI
;
A
#
# COMPACT_ATOMS: atom_id res chain seq x y z
N MET A 1 8.95 -24.80 14.77
CA MET A 1 8.07 -25.38 13.73
C MET A 1 7.57 -26.72 14.25
N GLU A 2 6.27 -26.96 14.26
CA GLU A 2 5.66 -28.23 14.70
C GLU A 2 4.88 -28.81 13.52
N THR A 3 5.07 -30.10 13.23
CA THR A 3 4.31 -30.80 12.20
C THR A 3 3.12 -31.51 12.84
N ARG A 4 1.92 -31.25 12.34
CA ARG A 4 0.68 -31.86 12.82
C ARG A 4 0.02 -32.68 11.71
N ARG A 5 -0.61 -33.78 12.10
CA ARG A 5 -1.39 -34.60 11.16
C ARG A 5 -2.72 -33.91 10.87
N VAL A 6 -3.14 -33.99 9.61
CA VAL A 6 -4.49 -33.62 9.18
C VAL A 6 -5.37 -34.87 9.23
N PHE A 7 -6.59 -34.72 9.72
CA PHE A 7 -7.58 -35.78 9.82
C PHE A 7 -8.73 -35.49 8.88
N ARG A 8 -9.19 -36.49 8.10
CA ARG A 8 -10.39 -36.35 7.26
C ARG A 8 -11.62 -36.68 8.09
N ILE A 9 -12.62 -35.80 8.06
CA ILE A 9 -13.93 -35.96 8.69
C ILE A 9 -14.98 -35.74 7.60
N ARG A 10 -15.51 -36.85 7.04
CA ARG A 10 -16.42 -36.83 5.86
C ARG A 10 -15.77 -36.07 4.68
N GLU A 11 -16.38 -34.98 4.25
CA GLU A 11 -15.92 -34.11 3.15
C GLU A 11 -15.03 -32.94 3.66
N SER A 12 -14.61 -32.96 4.92
CA SER A 12 -13.81 -31.89 5.52
C SER A 12 -12.51 -32.41 6.12
N TYR A 13 -11.59 -31.48 6.41
CA TYR A 13 -10.31 -31.76 7.03
C TYR A 13 -10.19 -31.00 8.35
N ALA A 14 -9.56 -31.64 9.34
CA ALA A 14 -9.31 -31.07 10.65
C ALA A 14 -7.82 -31.15 11.00
N VAL A 15 -7.31 -30.08 11.61
CA VAL A 15 -5.98 -30.04 12.22
C VAL A 15 -6.15 -29.46 13.62
N PHE A 16 -5.51 -30.08 14.61
CA PHE A 16 -5.54 -29.54 15.97
C PHE A 16 -4.72 -28.25 16.02
N LEU A 17 -5.29 -27.17 16.53
CA LEU A 17 -4.56 -25.92 16.77
C LEU A 17 -3.63 -26.04 17.99
N PRO A 18 -2.51 -25.31 18.05
CA PRO A 18 -1.62 -25.34 19.20
C PRO A 18 -2.32 -24.88 20.49
N LYS A 19 -2.28 -25.72 21.54
CA LYS A 19 -2.96 -25.44 22.82
C LYS A 19 -2.57 -24.08 23.40
N ALA A 20 -1.28 -23.78 23.44
CA ALA A 20 -0.76 -22.49 23.93
C ALA A 20 -1.27 -21.30 23.11
N TRP A 21 -1.48 -21.47 21.80
CA TRP A 21 -2.06 -20.43 20.96
C TRP A 21 -3.55 -20.24 21.27
N CYS A 22 -4.30 -21.33 21.45
CA CYS A 22 -5.71 -21.26 21.83
C CYS A 22 -5.88 -20.55 23.17
N GLU A 23 -5.10 -20.93 24.19
CA GLU A 23 -5.13 -20.32 25.52
C GLU A 23 -4.81 -18.82 25.48
N LYS A 24 -3.72 -18.44 24.79
CA LYS A 24 -3.33 -17.03 24.63
C LYS A 24 -4.42 -16.17 23.96
N ASN A 25 -5.20 -16.78 23.07
CA ASN A 25 -6.24 -16.07 22.32
C ASN A 25 -7.65 -16.28 22.88
N SER A 26 -7.80 -16.98 24.01
CA SER A 26 -9.09 -17.35 24.59
C SER A 26 -10.00 -18.11 23.61
N ILE A 27 -9.42 -19.02 22.83
CA ILE A 27 -10.15 -19.91 21.91
C ILE A 27 -10.49 -21.20 22.66
N GLY A 28 -11.79 -21.44 22.82
CA GLY A 28 -12.34 -22.63 23.44
C GLY A 28 -13.31 -23.36 22.52
N GLU A 29 -14.13 -24.23 23.10
CA GLU A 29 -15.23 -24.85 22.38
C GLU A 29 -16.20 -23.77 21.85
N ARG A 30 -16.63 -23.91 20.60
CA ARG A 30 -17.55 -22.99 19.91
C ARG A 30 -17.00 -21.59 19.62
N SER A 31 -15.75 -21.29 19.93
CA SER A 31 -15.12 -20.06 19.46
C SER A 31 -15.03 -20.05 17.93
N GLU A 32 -15.33 -18.91 17.32
CA GLU A 32 -15.19 -18.73 15.88
C GLU A 32 -13.78 -18.27 15.52
N VAL A 33 -13.28 -18.78 14.39
CA VAL A 33 -12.01 -18.38 13.80
C VAL A 33 -12.21 -18.03 12.34
N ASN A 34 -11.50 -17.00 11.89
CA ASN A 34 -11.37 -16.72 10.48
C ASN A 34 -10.26 -17.62 9.92
N VAL A 35 -10.56 -18.31 8.82
CA VAL A 35 -9.60 -19.10 8.06
C VAL A 35 -9.41 -18.43 6.71
N MET A 36 -8.17 -18.16 6.36
CA MET A 36 -7.77 -17.53 5.10
C MET A 36 -6.70 -18.41 4.47
N TRP A 37 -6.65 -18.45 3.14
CA TRP A 37 -5.65 -19.24 2.43
C TRP A 37 -5.24 -18.53 1.14
N GLU A 38 -3.99 -18.72 0.78
CA GLU A 38 -3.39 -18.31 -0.50
C GLU A 38 -2.25 -19.29 -0.78
N GLU A 39 -2.16 -19.78 -2.02
CA GLU A 39 -1.15 -20.77 -2.43
C GLU A 39 -1.19 -22.02 -1.51
N ASP A 40 -0.07 -22.36 -0.87
CA ASP A 40 0.10 -23.49 0.04
C ASP A 40 -0.02 -23.09 1.52
N VAL A 41 -0.43 -21.85 1.81
CA VAL A 41 -0.50 -21.30 3.17
C VAL A 41 -1.96 -21.22 3.64
N VAL A 42 -2.21 -21.71 4.86
CA VAL A 42 -3.47 -21.50 5.59
C VAL A 42 -3.18 -20.71 6.87
N VAL A 43 -3.93 -19.61 7.05
CA VAL A 43 -3.85 -18.75 8.23
C VAL A 43 -5.14 -18.86 9.03
N VAL A 44 -5.00 -19.08 10.34
CA VAL A 44 -6.11 -19.10 11.30
C VAL A 44 -5.94 -17.95 12.29
N ARG A 45 -7.01 -17.17 12.48
CA ARG A 45 -7.05 -16.06 13.44
C ARG A 45 -8.38 -16.04 14.19
N PRO A 46 -8.45 -15.53 15.44
CA PRO A 46 -9.71 -15.33 16.14
C PRO A 46 -10.69 -14.48 15.33
N ALA A 47 -11.98 -14.84 15.29
CA ALA A 47 -13.02 -14.06 14.62
C ALA A 47 -13.60 -12.99 15.55
N ARG A 48 -12.77 -12.02 15.96
CA ARG A 48 -13.21 -10.86 16.76
C ARG A 48 -12.59 -9.57 16.26
N PRO A 49 -13.31 -8.43 16.35
CA PRO A 49 -12.74 -7.13 16.04
C PRO A 49 -11.54 -6.83 16.93
N ARG A 50 -10.50 -6.23 16.36
CA ARG A 50 -9.37 -5.68 17.12
C ARG A 50 -9.64 -4.22 17.44
N SER A 51 -9.61 -3.86 18.72
CA SER A 51 -9.68 -2.47 19.16
C SER A 51 -8.32 -1.94 19.61
N PHE A 52 -8.09 -0.65 19.38
CA PHE A 52 -6.94 0.09 19.87
C PHE A 52 -7.42 1.33 20.62
N THR A 53 -6.82 1.62 21.78
CA THR A 53 -7.11 2.83 22.55
C THR A 53 -5.83 3.63 22.73
N ALA A 54 -5.83 4.87 22.26
CA ALA A 54 -4.75 5.82 22.47
C ALA A 54 -5.19 6.92 23.44
N ARG A 55 -4.37 7.20 24.45
CA ARG A 55 -4.58 8.29 25.42
C ARG A 55 -3.53 9.36 25.20
N VAL A 56 -3.95 10.56 24.81
CA VAL A 56 -3.08 11.68 24.45
C VAL A 56 -3.28 12.81 25.44
N SER A 57 -2.26 13.06 26.26
CA SER A 57 -2.29 14.09 27.32
C SER A 57 -1.90 15.48 26.81
N SER A 58 -1.09 15.53 25.75
CA SER A 58 -0.61 16.76 25.12
C SER A 58 -0.85 16.62 23.62
N PRO A 59 -2.03 17.05 23.12
CA PRO A 59 -2.38 16.84 21.73
C PRO A 59 -1.56 17.73 20.81
N ASP A 60 -0.81 17.09 19.93
CA ASP A 60 -0.28 17.71 18.73
C ASP A 60 -0.81 16.93 17.51
N MET A 61 -1.15 17.66 16.43
CA MET A 61 -1.81 17.05 15.27
C MET A 61 -0.96 15.99 14.59
N ASP A 62 0.36 16.16 14.58
CA ASP A 62 1.29 15.21 13.95
C ASP A 62 1.28 13.85 14.68
N THR A 63 1.36 13.87 16.02
CA THR A 63 1.21 12.66 16.85
C THR A 63 -0.15 12.00 16.66
N LEU A 64 -1.23 12.79 16.61
CA LEU A 64 -2.58 12.24 16.43
C LEU A 64 -2.72 11.56 15.06
N VAL A 65 -2.23 12.19 13.99
CA VAL A 65 -2.19 11.62 12.64
C VAL A 65 -1.39 10.33 12.63
N LYS A 66 -0.18 10.33 13.21
CA LYS A 66 0.69 9.14 13.30
C LYS A 66 0.04 7.99 14.07
N LEU A 67 -0.69 8.29 15.15
CA LEU A 67 -1.42 7.27 15.91
C LEU A 67 -2.56 6.66 15.11
N LEU A 68 -3.35 7.48 14.40
CA LEU A 68 -4.42 7.00 13.53
C LEU A 68 -3.86 6.16 12.37
N MET A 69 -2.80 6.62 11.72
CA MET A 69 -2.09 5.86 10.69
C MET A 69 -1.55 4.53 11.22
N ALA A 70 -0.87 4.54 12.38
CA ALA A 70 -0.34 3.33 13.00
C ALA A 70 -1.47 2.32 13.30
N ALA A 71 -2.62 2.81 13.77
CA ALA A 71 -3.77 1.97 14.03
C ALA A 71 -4.38 1.39 12.72
N LEU A 72 -4.44 2.19 11.66
CA LEU A 72 -4.89 1.78 10.33
C LEU A 72 -4.03 0.61 9.80
N VAL A 73 -2.72 0.82 9.70
CA VAL A 73 -1.77 -0.15 9.10
C VAL A 73 -1.61 -1.39 9.98
N SER A 74 -1.82 -1.28 11.29
CA SER A 74 -1.83 -2.41 12.23
C SER A 74 -3.12 -3.24 12.18
N GLY A 75 -4.05 -2.93 11.28
CA GLY A 75 -5.25 -3.74 11.05
C GLY A 75 -6.28 -3.70 12.18
N TYR A 76 -6.32 -2.63 12.99
CA TYR A 76 -7.37 -2.45 14.00
C TYR A 76 -8.71 -2.11 13.35
N ASP A 77 -9.79 -2.70 13.86
CA ASP A 77 -11.17 -2.48 13.39
C ASP A 77 -11.81 -1.28 14.06
N GLU A 78 -11.41 -1.01 15.30
CA GLU A 78 -11.89 0.09 16.11
C GLU A 78 -10.73 0.86 16.73
N VAL A 79 -10.80 2.18 16.69
CA VAL A 79 -9.79 3.09 17.25
C VAL A 79 -10.47 4.09 18.17
N ARG A 80 -10.19 3.98 19.47
CA ARG A 80 -10.62 4.96 20.47
C ARG A 80 -9.48 5.93 20.76
N LEU A 81 -9.72 7.20 20.49
CA LEU A 81 -8.77 8.28 20.72
C LEU A 81 -9.27 9.14 21.87
N GLU A 82 -8.61 9.05 23.02
CA GLU A 82 -8.89 9.85 24.23
C GLU A 82 -7.89 11.02 24.27
N VAL A 83 -8.38 12.26 24.19
CA VAL A 83 -7.58 13.47 24.04
C VAL A 83 -7.92 14.46 25.13
N ARG A 84 -6.93 14.77 25.98
CA ARG A 84 -7.08 15.79 27.02
C ARG A 84 -7.20 17.17 26.38
N GLY A 85 -8.25 17.93 26.72
CA GLY A 85 -8.47 19.27 26.20
C GLY A 85 -8.96 19.30 24.74
N LEU A 86 -9.71 18.28 24.32
CA LEU A 86 -10.31 18.20 22.98
C LEU A 86 -11.31 19.33 22.73
N ASP A 87 -10.85 20.43 22.14
CA ASP A 87 -11.70 21.52 21.69
C ASP A 87 -12.35 21.23 20.32
N LEU A 88 -13.25 22.12 19.88
CA LEU A 88 -14.01 21.96 18.64
C LEU A 88 -13.12 22.04 17.38
N GLU A 89 -12.06 22.85 17.41
CA GLU A 89 -11.15 23.03 16.27
C GLU A 89 -10.31 21.78 16.07
N LEU A 90 -9.68 21.29 17.14
CA LEU A 90 -8.91 20.06 17.15
C LEU A 90 -9.78 18.86 16.74
N ARG A 91 -11.01 18.79 17.26
CA ARG A 91 -11.99 17.77 16.87
C ARG A 91 -12.24 17.79 15.37
N HIS A 92 -12.51 18.95 14.78
CA HIS A 92 -12.75 19.06 13.35
C HIS A 92 -11.54 18.59 12.52
N LYS A 93 -10.33 18.95 12.94
CA LYS A 93 -9.08 18.52 12.28
C LYS A 93 -8.89 17.00 12.35
N ILE A 94 -9.06 16.40 13.53
CA ILE A 94 -8.97 14.93 13.72
C ILE A 94 -9.98 14.23 12.82
N MET A 95 -11.23 14.70 12.79
CA MET A 95 -12.29 14.10 11.97
C MET A 95 -11.99 14.20 10.47
N SER A 96 -11.36 15.29 10.03
CA SER A 96 -10.93 15.45 8.63
C SER A 96 -9.86 14.42 8.25
N VAL A 97 -8.82 14.28 9.09
CA VAL A 97 -7.76 13.29 8.90
C VAL A 97 -8.33 11.87 8.90
N ALA A 98 -9.17 11.55 9.89
CA ALA A 98 -9.78 10.23 10.05
C ALA A 98 -10.57 9.81 8.79
N ARG A 99 -11.33 10.71 8.18
CA ARG A 99 -12.04 10.44 6.91
C ARG A 99 -11.10 10.07 5.77
N GLY A 100 -9.96 10.77 5.66
CA GLY A 100 -8.91 10.43 4.70
C GLY A 100 -8.30 9.04 4.92
N LEU A 101 -8.37 8.53 6.14
CA LEU A 101 -7.87 7.21 6.55
C LEU A 101 -8.96 6.12 6.57
N TYR A 102 -10.11 6.34 5.92
CA TYR A 102 -11.24 5.41 5.90
C TYR A 102 -11.76 5.05 7.31
N MET A 103 -11.67 6.02 8.23
CA MET A 103 -12.15 5.89 9.60
C MET A 103 -13.43 6.68 9.77
N LEU A 104 -14.52 5.98 10.13
CA LEU A 104 -15.83 6.57 10.38
C LEU A 104 -16.06 6.76 11.87
N PRO A 105 -16.48 7.94 12.33
CA PRO A 105 -16.84 8.16 13.73
C PRO A 105 -18.07 7.31 14.10
N MET A 106 -17.99 6.57 15.20
CA MET A 106 -19.10 5.79 15.76
C MET A 106 -19.66 6.40 17.04
N GLU A 107 -18.78 6.96 17.86
CA GLU A 107 -19.15 7.55 19.15
C GLU A 107 -18.25 8.75 19.44
N GLU A 108 -18.82 9.80 20.03
CA GLU A 108 -18.09 10.99 20.43
C GLU A 108 -18.47 11.38 21.85
N GLY A 109 -17.45 11.64 22.68
CA GLY A 109 -17.60 12.17 24.02
C GLY A 109 -16.95 13.55 24.18
N PRO A 110 -16.91 14.08 25.42
CA PRO A 110 -16.24 15.35 25.71
C PRO A 110 -14.74 15.31 25.40
N ASP A 111 -14.08 14.19 25.71
CA ASP A 111 -12.63 13.99 25.66
C ASP A 111 -12.21 12.77 24.82
N TYR A 112 -13.12 12.20 24.02
CA TYR A 112 -12.79 11.07 23.16
C TYR A 112 -13.60 11.00 21.87
N ILE A 113 -13.05 10.30 20.89
CA ILE A 113 -13.73 9.88 19.65
C ILE A 113 -13.43 8.40 19.41
N VAL A 114 -14.45 7.63 19.07
CA VAL A 114 -14.32 6.22 18.65
C VAL A 114 -14.55 6.15 17.15
N PHE A 115 -13.59 5.57 16.44
CA PHE A 115 -13.64 5.35 15.01
C PHE A 115 -13.79 3.86 14.69
N LYS A 116 -14.61 3.55 13.70
CA LYS A 116 -14.61 2.26 13.00
C LYS A 116 -13.81 2.40 11.72
N VAL A 117 -12.91 1.46 11.46
CA VAL A 117 -12.07 1.46 10.27
C VAL A 117 -12.68 0.56 9.20
N GLU A 118 -12.92 1.11 8.01
CA GLU A 118 -13.50 0.37 6.89
C GLU A 118 -12.42 -0.22 5.98
N ASP A 119 -12.54 -1.53 5.69
CA ASP A 119 -11.72 -2.17 4.66
C ASP A 119 -12.35 -1.86 3.30
N VAL A 120 -11.93 -0.76 2.67
CA VAL A 120 -12.41 -0.38 1.33
C VAL A 120 -11.63 -1.20 0.29
N LYS A 121 -12.34 -2.10 -0.41
CA LYS A 121 -11.82 -2.97 -1.49
C LYS A 121 -10.74 -3.96 -1.02
N PHE A 122 -11.13 -5.21 -0.80
CA PHE A 122 -10.27 -6.30 -0.34
C PHE A 122 -9.19 -6.78 -1.31
N ASP A 123 -9.18 -6.23 -2.53
CA ASP A 123 -8.37 -6.77 -3.62
C ASP A 123 -7.08 -5.95 -3.76
N ARG A 124 -5.99 -6.51 -3.21
CA ARG A 124 -4.65 -5.91 -3.22
C ARG A 124 -4.13 -5.68 -4.63
N GLU A 125 -4.41 -6.62 -5.53
CA GLU A 125 -3.98 -6.54 -6.93
C GLU A 125 -4.68 -5.38 -7.64
N LYS A 126 -5.99 -5.20 -7.39
CA LYS A 126 -6.72 -4.02 -7.89
C LYS A 126 -6.23 -2.70 -7.29
N LEU A 127 -5.82 -2.69 -6.02
CA LEU A 127 -5.25 -1.50 -5.40
C LEU A 127 -3.90 -1.13 -6.04
N ILE A 128 -3.01 -2.11 -6.25
CA ILE A 128 -1.75 -1.90 -6.99
C ILE A 128 -2.01 -1.41 -8.40
N ALA A 129 -2.89 -2.07 -9.16
CA ALA A 129 -3.22 -1.66 -10.52
C ALA A 129 -3.75 -0.22 -10.57
N ARG A 130 -4.52 0.19 -9.55
CA ARG A 130 -4.98 1.57 -9.40
C ARG A 130 -3.83 2.53 -9.11
N MET A 131 -2.91 2.21 -8.20
CA MET A 131 -1.72 3.03 -7.94
C MET A 131 -0.87 3.21 -9.22
N VAL A 132 -0.64 2.13 -9.97
CA VAL A 132 0.11 2.17 -11.24
C VAL A 132 -0.60 3.01 -12.30
N SER A 133 -1.93 2.90 -12.40
CA SER A 133 -2.74 3.73 -13.30
C SER A 133 -2.69 5.20 -12.90
N THR A 134 -2.73 5.50 -11.59
CA THR A 134 -2.60 6.86 -11.06
C THR A 134 -1.22 7.45 -11.38
N LEU A 135 -0.15 6.66 -11.23
CA LEU A 135 1.21 7.07 -11.62
C LEU A 135 1.30 7.44 -13.11
N ALA A 136 0.69 6.61 -13.98
CA ALA A 136 0.61 6.88 -15.42
C ALA A 136 -0.18 8.16 -15.73
N PHE A 137 -1.27 8.41 -14.99
CA PHE A 137 -2.02 9.66 -15.09
C PHE A 137 -1.18 10.87 -14.66
N MET A 138 -0.43 10.79 -13.57
CA MET A 138 0.40 11.90 -13.07
C MET A 138 1.46 12.32 -14.10
N ILE A 139 2.17 11.35 -14.70
CA ILE A 139 3.20 11.66 -15.71
C ILE A 139 2.58 12.15 -17.02
N ASP A 140 1.43 11.61 -17.43
CA ASP A 140 0.73 12.09 -18.63
C ASP A 140 0.26 13.54 -18.45
N HIS A 141 -0.23 13.88 -17.25
CA HIS A 141 -0.62 15.24 -16.90
C HIS A 141 0.55 16.23 -17.02
N LEU A 142 1.77 15.83 -16.64
CA LEU A 142 2.96 16.69 -16.80
C LEU A 142 3.30 16.99 -18.27
N VAL A 143 2.95 16.10 -19.20
CA VAL A 143 3.19 16.31 -20.64
C VAL A 143 2.05 17.12 -21.28
N THR A 144 0.81 16.79 -20.95
CA THR A 144 -0.38 17.25 -21.69
C THR A 144 -0.99 18.53 -21.12
N ALA A 145 -0.77 18.83 -19.83
CA ALA A 145 -1.34 20.01 -19.21
C ALA A 145 -0.73 21.29 -19.81
N PRO A 146 -1.57 22.28 -20.19
CA PRO A 146 -1.08 23.60 -20.62
C PRO A 146 -0.26 24.30 -19.53
N LYS A 147 -0.64 24.09 -18.27
CA LYS A 147 0.05 24.54 -17.08
C LYS A 147 -0.06 23.46 -16.00
N VAL A 148 1.09 23.01 -15.51
CA VAL A 148 1.17 22.04 -14.42
C VAL A 148 0.67 22.67 -13.12
N ASN A 149 -0.17 21.95 -12.38
CA ASN A 149 -0.62 22.35 -11.04
C ASN A 149 -0.06 21.39 -9.99
N PRO A 150 1.06 21.73 -9.32
CA PRO A 150 1.66 20.87 -8.30
C PRO A 150 0.70 20.47 -7.18
N ALA A 151 -0.20 21.38 -6.75
CA ALA A 151 -1.18 21.07 -5.72
C ALA A 151 -2.21 20.01 -6.14
N LEU A 152 -2.53 19.93 -7.44
CA LEU A 152 -3.35 18.83 -7.96
C LEU A 152 -2.58 17.51 -7.88
N LEU A 153 -1.31 17.50 -8.29
CA LEU A 153 -0.48 16.29 -8.24
C LEU A 153 -0.24 15.83 -6.80
N GLU A 154 -0.02 16.74 -5.85
CA GLU A 154 0.02 16.44 -4.41
C GLU A 154 -1.27 15.76 -3.94
N SER A 155 -2.45 16.26 -4.34
CA SER A 155 -3.72 15.63 -3.95
C SER A 155 -3.95 14.24 -4.55
N VAL A 156 -3.35 13.98 -5.72
CA VAL A 156 -3.39 12.69 -6.41
C VAL A 156 -2.40 11.72 -5.76
N ASP A 157 -1.24 12.23 -5.37
CA ASP A 157 -0.20 11.51 -4.61
C ASP A 157 -0.72 11.07 -3.22
N ASP A 158 -1.44 11.96 -2.51
CA ASP A 158 -2.16 11.62 -1.28
C ASP A 158 -3.11 10.42 -1.47
N GLU A 159 -3.65 10.21 -2.68
CA GLU A 159 -4.49 9.05 -3.00
C GLU A 159 -3.66 7.76 -3.15
N VAL A 160 -2.48 7.86 -3.77
CA VAL A 160 -1.50 6.76 -3.87
C VAL A 160 -1.06 6.33 -2.46
N ASP A 161 -0.80 7.30 -1.59
CA ASP A 161 -0.47 7.10 -0.19
C ASP A 161 -1.56 6.34 0.59
N ARG A 162 -2.82 6.75 0.40
CA ARG A 162 -3.97 6.05 0.99
C ARG A 162 -4.07 4.60 0.51
N TYR A 163 -3.78 4.32 -0.77
CA TYR A 163 -3.74 2.95 -1.28
C TYR A 163 -2.60 2.14 -0.68
N ARG A 164 -1.41 2.72 -0.55
CA ARG A 164 -0.27 2.08 0.11
C ARG A 164 -0.63 1.66 1.54
N HIS A 165 -1.20 2.57 2.32
CA HIS A 165 -1.62 2.27 3.69
C HIS A 165 -2.74 1.25 3.78
N MET A 166 -3.70 1.26 2.83
CA MET A 166 -4.74 0.22 2.75
C MET A 166 -4.14 -1.15 2.44
N ILE A 167 -3.15 -1.24 1.54
CA ILE A 167 -2.45 -2.48 1.25
C ILE A 167 -1.70 -2.99 2.49
N GLU A 168 -0.98 -2.12 3.20
CA GLU A 168 -0.30 -2.46 4.46
C GLU A 168 -1.30 -3.01 5.50
N ARG A 169 -2.44 -2.34 5.67
CA ARG A 169 -3.55 -2.79 6.52
C ARG A 169 -4.05 -4.17 6.11
N LEU A 170 -4.40 -4.37 4.84
CA LEU A 170 -4.92 -5.63 4.34
C LEU A 170 -3.91 -6.76 4.54
N CYS A 171 -2.62 -6.48 4.38
CA CYS A 171 -1.55 -7.45 4.58
C CYS A 171 -1.33 -7.79 6.06
N HIS A 172 -1.46 -6.81 6.97
CA HIS A 172 -1.39 -7.09 8.40
C HIS A 172 -2.62 -7.84 8.91
N LYS A 173 -3.81 -7.42 8.45
CA LYS A 173 -5.08 -7.96 8.92
C LYS A 173 -5.32 -9.36 8.33
N TYR A 174 -5.08 -9.54 7.04
CA TYR A 174 -5.29 -10.80 6.32
C TYR A 174 -3.97 -11.27 5.69
N PRO A 175 -2.96 -11.68 6.49
CA PRO A 175 -1.66 -12.05 5.97
C PRO A 175 -1.75 -13.26 5.04
N THR A 176 -1.03 -13.17 3.94
CA THR A 176 -0.88 -14.20 2.91
C THR A 176 0.58 -14.27 2.45
N GLY A 177 0.94 -15.30 1.68
CA GLY A 177 2.31 -15.50 1.20
C GLY A 177 2.84 -14.33 0.36
N LEU A 178 1.96 -13.67 -0.39
CA LEU A 178 2.30 -12.55 -1.27
C LEU A 178 2.26 -11.16 -0.59
N CYS A 179 1.84 -11.08 0.67
CA CYS A 179 1.70 -9.80 1.37
C CYS A 179 2.99 -8.97 1.41
N ALA A 180 4.15 -9.63 1.56
CA ALA A 180 5.44 -8.94 1.52
C ALA A 180 5.70 -8.29 0.15
N SER A 181 5.33 -8.96 -0.95
CA SER A 181 5.45 -8.45 -2.31
C SER A 181 4.49 -7.28 -2.56
N TYR A 182 3.22 -7.40 -2.16
CA TYR A 182 2.26 -6.30 -2.29
C TYR A 182 2.68 -5.04 -1.53
N VAL A 183 3.19 -5.17 -0.30
CA VAL A 183 3.68 -4.03 0.49
C VAL A 183 4.89 -3.38 -0.17
N GLN A 184 5.82 -4.18 -0.72
CA GLN A 184 6.99 -3.66 -1.43
C GLN A 184 6.60 -2.93 -2.72
N LEU A 185 5.75 -3.55 -3.56
CA LEU A 185 5.21 -2.92 -4.77
C LEU A 185 4.54 -1.59 -4.46
N ALA A 186 3.66 -1.55 -3.46
CA ALA A 186 2.95 -0.33 -3.09
C ALA A 186 3.93 0.79 -2.69
N ARG A 187 4.99 0.46 -1.93
CA ARG A 187 6.04 1.42 -1.55
C ARG A 187 6.83 1.94 -2.73
N TYR A 188 7.18 1.08 -3.69
CA TYR A 188 7.93 1.53 -4.87
C TYR A 188 7.08 2.42 -5.79
N VAL A 189 5.80 2.07 -5.98
CA VAL A 189 4.90 2.89 -6.80
C VAL A 189 4.62 4.25 -6.15
N GLU A 190 4.43 4.30 -4.83
CA GLU A 190 4.26 5.56 -4.09
C GLU A 190 5.50 6.44 -4.15
N ARG A 191 6.71 5.92 -3.88
CA ARG A 191 7.93 6.73 -4.01
C ARG A 191 8.20 7.22 -5.43
N ALA A 192 7.76 6.49 -6.45
CA ALA A 192 7.80 6.98 -7.82
C ALA A 192 6.84 8.17 -8.02
N ALA A 193 5.65 8.11 -7.41
CA ALA A 193 4.68 9.21 -7.43
C ALA A 193 5.21 10.45 -6.70
N ASP A 194 5.83 10.31 -5.53
CA ASP A 194 6.48 11.40 -4.79
C ASP A 194 7.47 12.16 -5.70
N HIS A 195 8.32 11.43 -6.43
CA HIS A 195 9.31 12.05 -7.30
C HIS A 195 8.72 12.67 -8.56
N ILE A 196 7.55 12.22 -9.02
CA ILE A 196 6.80 12.93 -10.06
C ILE A 196 6.26 14.26 -9.54
N VAL A 197 5.80 14.32 -8.29
CA VAL A 197 5.39 15.59 -7.66
C VAL A 197 6.57 16.54 -7.55
N GLU A 198 7.74 16.07 -7.11
CA GLU A 198 8.94 16.91 -7.05
C GLU A 198 9.37 17.39 -8.45
N LEU A 199 9.34 16.51 -9.46
CA LEU A 199 9.58 16.93 -10.85
C LEU A 199 8.59 18.01 -11.30
N ALA A 200 7.32 17.92 -10.94
CA ALA A 200 6.32 18.93 -11.29
C ALA A 200 6.69 20.34 -10.81
N ARG A 201 7.32 20.44 -9.64
CA ARG A 201 7.75 21.71 -9.04
C ARG A 201 8.99 22.31 -9.70
N LEU A 202 9.79 21.50 -10.38
CA LEU A 202 11.03 21.91 -11.04
C LEU A 202 10.84 22.39 -12.49
N GLU A 203 9.63 22.25 -13.03
CA GLU A 203 9.31 22.60 -14.43
C GLU A 203 10.32 22.02 -15.47
N PRO A 204 10.52 20.69 -15.47
CA PRO A 204 11.55 20.04 -16.27
C PRO A 204 11.29 20.13 -17.78
N PRO A 205 12.33 19.87 -18.61
CA PRO A 205 12.18 19.83 -20.06
C PRO A 205 11.08 18.84 -20.51
N LYS A 206 10.25 19.24 -21.47
CA LYS A 206 9.15 18.39 -21.96
C LYS A 206 9.64 17.08 -22.57
N GLU A 207 10.81 17.10 -23.19
CA GLU A 207 11.46 15.94 -23.77
C GLU A 207 11.84 14.93 -22.68
N LEU A 208 12.30 15.41 -21.51
CA LEU A 208 12.63 14.58 -20.36
C LEU A 208 11.37 13.90 -19.80
N ILE A 209 10.29 14.66 -19.60
CA ILE A 209 9.02 14.11 -19.14
C ILE A 209 8.45 13.13 -20.18
N GLY A 210 8.61 13.41 -21.48
CA GLY A 210 8.23 12.49 -22.56
C GLY A 210 8.94 11.14 -22.43
N ALA A 211 10.26 11.14 -22.20
CA ALA A 211 11.03 9.92 -21.97
C ALA A 211 10.58 9.17 -20.71
N LEU A 212 10.28 9.88 -19.61
CA LEU A 212 9.74 9.27 -18.39
C LEU A 212 8.35 8.69 -18.61
N ARG A 213 7.46 9.39 -19.32
CA ARG A 213 6.12 8.91 -19.65
C ARG A 213 6.20 7.60 -20.43
N ASP A 214 7.09 7.50 -21.40
CA ASP A 214 7.27 6.29 -22.20
C ASP A 214 7.78 5.12 -21.33
N ALA A 215 8.67 5.38 -20.36
CA ALA A 215 9.12 4.39 -19.39
C ALA A 215 8.00 3.93 -18.45
N VAL A 216 7.19 4.85 -17.92
CA VAL A 216 6.01 4.54 -17.09
C VAL A 216 5.00 3.72 -17.89
N ALA A 217 4.76 4.07 -19.16
CA ALA A 217 3.84 3.33 -20.02
C ALA A 217 4.33 1.91 -20.33
N GLU A 218 5.65 1.72 -20.52
CA GLU A 218 6.24 0.38 -20.66
C GLU A 218 6.12 -0.42 -19.37
N PHE A 219 6.36 0.21 -18.21
CA PHE A 219 6.15 -0.42 -16.92
C PHE A 219 4.70 -0.92 -16.76
N VAL A 220 3.70 -0.06 -17.03
CA VAL A 220 2.27 -0.41 -16.96
C VAL A 220 1.93 -1.61 -17.85
N ARG A 221 2.50 -1.67 -19.06
CA ARG A 221 2.34 -2.82 -19.96
C ARG A 221 2.95 -4.07 -19.36
N SER A 222 4.20 -4.00 -18.92
CA SER A 222 4.94 -5.14 -18.36
C SER A 222 4.30 -5.69 -17.08
N SER A 223 3.80 -4.81 -16.20
CA SER A 223 3.14 -5.20 -14.94
C SER A 223 1.77 -5.86 -15.16
N SER A 224 1.18 -5.68 -16.35
CA SER A 224 -0.14 -6.22 -16.70
C SER A 224 -0.08 -7.46 -17.59
N ALA A 225 1.10 -7.77 -18.16
CA ALA A 225 1.26 -8.86 -19.12
C ALA A 225 1.29 -10.26 -18.47
N ASP A 226 1.51 -10.33 -17.15
CA ASP A 226 1.59 -11.56 -16.35
C ASP A 226 2.63 -12.57 -16.89
N ASP A 227 3.74 -12.07 -17.46
CA ASP A 227 4.82 -12.88 -18.01
C ASP A 227 6.21 -12.30 -17.71
N LEU A 228 7.21 -13.18 -17.50
CA LEU A 228 8.57 -12.76 -17.13
C LEU A 228 9.29 -12.04 -18.28
N ARG A 229 9.02 -12.39 -19.52
CA ARG A 229 9.74 -11.87 -20.69
C ARG A 229 9.49 -10.37 -20.85
N SER A 230 8.24 -9.93 -20.68
CA SER A 230 7.86 -8.52 -20.69
C SER A 230 8.52 -7.74 -19.55
N VAL A 231 8.60 -8.33 -18.35
CA VAL A 231 9.22 -7.68 -17.18
C VAL A 231 10.74 -7.53 -17.36
N PHE A 232 11.42 -8.57 -17.86
CA PHE A 232 12.86 -8.50 -18.16
C PHE A 232 13.16 -7.51 -19.30
N ALA A 233 12.32 -7.47 -20.34
CA ALA A 233 12.46 -6.52 -21.43
C ALA A 233 12.36 -5.07 -20.93
N PHE A 234 11.42 -4.79 -20.01
CA PHE A 234 11.32 -3.48 -19.36
C PHE A 234 12.60 -3.14 -18.59
N ILE A 235 13.09 -4.03 -17.73
CA ILE A 235 14.31 -3.81 -16.93
C ILE A 235 15.51 -3.49 -17.84
N GLU A 236 15.69 -4.22 -18.94
CA GLU A 236 16.79 -3.96 -19.87
C GLU A 236 16.65 -2.59 -20.56
N ALA A 237 15.41 -2.22 -20.92
CA ALA A 237 15.13 -0.93 -21.54
C ALA A 237 15.45 0.27 -20.62
N THR A 238 15.39 0.09 -19.28
CA THR A 238 15.70 1.16 -18.32
C THR A 238 17.11 1.73 -18.47
N LYS A 239 18.09 0.92 -18.93
CA LYS A 239 19.46 1.40 -19.19
C LYS A 239 19.48 2.50 -20.24
N LYS A 240 18.75 2.29 -21.34
CA LYS A 240 18.61 3.27 -22.42
C LYS A 240 17.84 4.51 -21.93
N THR A 241 16.77 4.31 -21.16
CA THR A 241 16.00 5.40 -20.56
C THR A 241 16.89 6.28 -19.68
N ARG A 242 17.64 5.70 -18.75
CA ARG A 242 18.55 6.45 -17.85
C ARG A 242 19.57 7.27 -18.62
N PHE A 243 20.18 6.70 -19.66
CA PHE A 243 21.11 7.44 -20.53
C PHE A 243 20.43 8.64 -21.20
N LEU A 244 19.21 8.47 -21.69
CA LEU A 244 18.45 9.57 -22.29
C LEU A 244 18.10 10.65 -21.25
N LEU A 245 17.68 10.27 -20.05
CA LEU A 245 17.38 11.22 -18.97
C LEU A 245 18.60 12.05 -18.58
N GLN A 246 19.80 11.44 -18.52
CA GLN A 246 21.06 12.15 -18.28
C GLN A 246 21.35 13.23 -19.32
N GLN A 247 21.04 12.97 -20.59
CA GLN A 247 21.26 13.93 -21.66
C GLN A 247 20.24 15.07 -21.66
N LEU A 248 19.01 14.80 -21.21
CA LEU A 248 17.91 15.75 -21.23
C LEU A 248 17.81 16.58 -19.95
N ALA A 249 18.32 16.08 -18.84
CA ALA A 249 18.32 16.80 -17.58
C ALA A 249 19.22 18.04 -17.69
N ARG A 250 18.70 19.20 -17.27
CA ARG A 250 19.43 20.48 -17.32
C ARG A 250 20.29 20.72 -16.07
N ASP A 251 19.99 20.00 -15.00
CA ASP A 251 20.59 20.14 -13.69
C ASP A 251 20.52 18.81 -12.92
N GLU A 252 21.32 18.72 -11.86
CA GLU A 252 21.47 17.51 -11.04
C GLU A 252 20.20 17.15 -10.26
N ILE A 253 19.39 18.13 -9.87
CA ILE A 253 18.18 17.90 -9.05
C ILE A 253 17.09 17.30 -9.93
N THR A 254 16.86 17.85 -11.12
CA THR A 254 15.97 17.27 -12.12
C THR A 254 16.40 15.84 -12.48
N MET A 255 17.71 15.63 -12.70
CA MET A 255 18.26 14.30 -12.98
C MET A 255 17.99 13.31 -11.84
N LEU A 256 18.21 13.73 -10.60
CA LEU A 256 17.99 12.90 -9.41
C LEU A 256 16.55 12.38 -9.36
N HIS A 257 15.55 13.25 -9.48
CA HIS A 257 14.16 12.83 -9.39
C HIS A 257 13.74 11.96 -10.58
N ALA A 258 14.20 12.29 -11.80
CA ALA A 258 13.92 11.49 -12.98
C ALA A 258 14.52 10.07 -12.88
N ASP A 259 15.76 9.94 -12.43
CA ASP A 259 16.39 8.64 -12.22
C ASP A 259 15.71 7.84 -11.10
N ARG A 260 15.30 8.51 -10.01
CA ARG A 260 14.58 7.85 -8.92
C ARG A 260 13.21 7.30 -9.33
N VAL A 261 12.48 7.97 -10.23
CA VAL A 261 11.27 7.38 -10.82
C VAL A 261 11.61 6.06 -11.51
N VAL A 262 12.63 6.05 -12.39
CA VAL A 262 13.03 4.82 -13.10
C VAL A 262 13.56 3.74 -12.15
N ASP A 263 14.30 4.12 -11.11
CA ASP A 263 14.81 3.23 -10.07
C ASP A 263 13.69 2.49 -9.35
N TYR A 264 12.67 3.21 -8.88
CA TYR A 264 11.54 2.59 -8.21
C TYR A 264 10.65 1.77 -9.14
N LEU A 265 10.48 2.17 -10.40
CA LEU A 265 9.82 1.31 -11.39
C LEU A 265 10.59 0.00 -11.62
N THR A 266 11.92 0.07 -11.66
CA THR A 266 12.80 -1.11 -11.79
C THR A 266 12.65 -2.02 -10.58
N ASN A 267 12.69 -1.46 -9.36
CA ASN A 267 12.48 -2.23 -8.13
C ASN A 267 11.08 -2.88 -8.08
N ALA A 268 10.05 -2.17 -8.54
CA ALA A 268 8.71 -2.74 -8.65
C ALA A 268 8.67 -3.90 -9.67
N ALA A 269 9.34 -3.76 -10.81
CA ALA A 269 9.46 -4.83 -11.81
C ALA A 269 10.16 -6.08 -11.24
N GLU A 270 11.20 -5.92 -10.42
CA GLU A 270 11.84 -7.04 -9.73
C GLU A 270 10.88 -7.77 -8.78
N VAL A 271 10.00 -7.04 -8.08
CA VAL A 271 8.97 -7.68 -7.24
C VAL A 271 7.93 -8.44 -8.09
N TYR A 272 7.63 -7.98 -9.32
CA TYR A 272 6.80 -8.76 -10.24
C TYR A 272 7.45 -10.08 -10.66
N ILE A 273 8.77 -10.12 -10.84
CA ILE A 273 9.51 -11.38 -11.08
C ILE A 273 9.30 -12.33 -9.91
N ASP A 274 9.47 -11.84 -8.67
CA ASP A 274 9.26 -12.65 -7.46
C ASP A 274 7.83 -13.19 -7.35
N MET A 275 6.83 -12.40 -7.74
CA MET A 275 5.43 -12.83 -7.72
C MET A 275 5.12 -13.86 -8.80
N LEU A 276 5.60 -13.64 -10.03
CA LEU A 276 5.37 -14.56 -11.17
C LEU A 276 6.04 -15.91 -10.94
N THR A 277 7.25 -15.92 -10.40
CA THR A 277 7.99 -17.16 -10.09
C THR A 277 7.34 -17.98 -8.97
N ARG A 278 6.58 -17.36 -8.07
CA ARG A 278 5.78 -18.07 -7.05
C ARG A 278 4.50 -18.68 -7.62
N ARG A 279 3.85 -17.99 -8.56
CA ARG A 279 2.60 -18.46 -9.20
C ARG A 279 2.84 -19.65 -10.12
N SER A 280 3.99 -19.71 -10.79
CA SER A 280 4.32 -20.75 -11.78
C SER A 280 5.67 -21.42 -11.46
N PRO A 281 5.70 -22.71 -11.06
CA PRO A 281 6.94 -23.43 -10.77
C PRO A 281 7.80 -23.72 -12.02
N THR A 282 7.24 -23.49 -13.22
CA THR A 282 7.92 -23.58 -14.50
C THR A 282 7.79 -22.26 -15.23
N ALA A 283 8.92 -21.67 -15.61
CA ALA A 283 8.98 -20.45 -16.41
C ALA A 283 9.72 -20.71 -17.73
N GLU A 284 9.09 -20.33 -18.85
CA GLU A 284 9.75 -20.19 -20.14
C GLU A 284 10.11 -18.70 -20.32
N ILE A 285 11.38 -18.42 -20.62
CA ILE A 285 11.93 -17.07 -20.81
C ILE A 285 12.25 -16.87 -22.29
#